data_AF-A0A9Q1ANF1-F1
#
_entry.id   AF-A0A9Q1ANF1-F1
#
_cell.length_a   1.000
_cell.length_b   1.000
_cell.length_c   1.000
_cell.angle_alpha   90.00
_cell.angle_beta   90.00
_cell.angle_gamma   90.00
#
_symmetry.space_group_name_H-M   'P 1'
#
loop_
_entity.id
_entity.type
_entity.pdbx_description
1 polymer ?
#
loop_
_entity_poly.entity_id
_entity_poly.type
_entity_poly.pdbx_seq_one_letter_code
_entity_poly.pdbx_strand_id
1 'polypeptide(L)'
;MSNVRKDLVHGFPQRTIFDSLDDNGLSFGIYYQNIPATLFFRSLRKLKHLLKFHSYELKFKLHAKLGKLPNYAVVEQRYFDVELFPANDDHPSHDMARGQRFVKEVYEILRSSPQWKEMALLITYDEHGGFYDHVPTPVRGVPNPDGIIGSDPYYFKFDRLGIRVPTFLISPWIDKGTVIHEPDGPRPDSQFEHSSIPATVKKLFNLNSNFLTRRDAWAGSFENYFYLRDTPRDDCPETLPDVTTSLRPWGPKEDASLSEFQVEMIQLASQLNGDHVLNAYPYIGRSMTVGEANRYAEDAVRRFLEAGRAALRAGANESAIVTMKPSLTSRVPAGDNGLYQKDY
;
A
#
# COMPACT_ATOMS: atom_id res chain seq x y z
N MET A 1 4.68 5.79 9.87
CA MET A 1 4.41 6.03 11.30
C MET A 1 3.20 6.94 11.45
N SER A 2 2.10 6.43 12.01
CA SER A 2 0.93 7.25 12.34
C SER A 2 1.04 7.78 13.76
N ASN A 3 1.07 9.11 13.91
CA ASN A 3 1.03 9.77 15.22
C ASN A 3 -0.31 9.58 15.96
N VAL A 4 -1.30 8.91 15.35
CA VAL A 4 -2.61 8.65 15.96
C VAL A 4 -2.93 7.15 15.92
N ARG A 5 -2.27 6.38 16.80
CA ARG A 5 -2.46 4.92 16.93
C ARG A 5 -3.94 4.50 17.13
N LYS A 6 -4.77 5.37 17.70
CA LYS A 6 -6.21 5.15 17.88
C LYS A 6 -6.97 5.05 16.54
N ASP A 7 -6.54 5.79 15.52
CA ASP A 7 -7.23 5.84 14.22
C ASP A 7 -6.89 4.65 13.34
N LEU A 8 -5.76 3.97 13.57
CA LEU A 8 -5.38 2.76 12.82
C LEU A 8 -6.44 1.65 12.96
N VAL A 9 -7.01 1.53 14.17
CA VAL A 9 -8.06 0.55 14.49
C VAL A 9 -9.37 0.94 13.81
N HIS A 10 -9.84 2.17 13.94
CA HIS A 10 -11.10 2.59 13.30
C HIS A 10 -10.99 2.72 11.78
N GLY A 11 -9.76 2.84 11.29
CA GLY A 11 -9.43 3.12 9.90
C GLY A 11 -9.55 4.60 9.59
N PHE A 12 -8.68 5.07 8.70
CA PHE A 12 -8.65 6.44 8.21
C PHE A 12 -9.98 6.78 7.53
N PRO A 13 -10.73 7.81 8.00
CA PRO A 13 -12.07 8.13 7.51
C PRO A 13 -12.06 8.91 6.20
N GLN A 14 -10.90 9.36 5.74
CA GLN A 14 -10.74 10.17 4.55
C GLN A 14 -11.26 9.43 3.33
N ARG A 15 -11.91 10.17 2.44
CA ARG A 15 -12.27 9.67 1.11
C ARG A 15 -11.00 9.31 0.35
N THR A 16 -11.02 8.18 -0.32
CA THR A 16 -9.87 7.68 -1.08
C THR A 16 -10.08 7.83 -2.58
N ILE A 17 -9.00 7.68 -3.36
CA ILE A 17 -9.09 7.62 -4.82
C ILE A 17 -9.94 6.43 -5.29
N PHE A 18 -9.95 5.33 -4.54
CA PHE A 18 -10.78 4.16 -4.81
C PHE A 18 -12.27 4.47 -4.71
N ASP A 19 -12.68 5.28 -3.73
CA ASP A 19 -14.07 5.75 -3.62
C ASP A 19 -14.45 6.61 -4.84
N SER A 20 -13.53 7.45 -5.32
CA SER A 20 -13.77 8.24 -6.54
C SER A 20 -13.81 7.40 -7.82
N LEU A 21 -13.04 6.31 -7.91
CA LEU A 21 -13.17 5.37 -9.04
C LEU A 21 -14.52 4.64 -8.99
N ASP A 22 -14.91 4.12 -7.82
CA ASP A 22 -16.15 3.38 -7.63
C ASP A 22 -17.39 4.25 -7.93
N ASP A 23 -17.41 5.50 -7.45
CA ASP A 23 -18.49 6.46 -7.73
C ASP A 23 -18.61 6.82 -9.23
N ASN A 24 -17.56 6.58 -10.02
CA ASN A 24 -17.54 6.76 -11.48
C ASN A 24 -17.69 5.44 -12.25
N GLY A 25 -18.00 4.33 -11.57
CA GLY A 25 -18.17 3.01 -12.20
C GLY A 25 -16.87 2.41 -12.75
N LEU A 26 -15.71 2.91 -12.33
CA LEU A 26 -14.40 2.42 -12.76
C LEU A 26 -13.92 1.30 -11.84
N SER A 27 -13.36 0.26 -12.44
CA SER A 27 -12.87 -0.89 -11.69
C SER A 27 -11.50 -0.60 -11.05
N PHE A 28 -11.30 -1.08 -9.83
CA PHE A 28 -9.98 -1.13 -9.21
C PHE A 28 -9.71 -2.50 -8.61
N GLY A 29 -8.44 -2.81 -8.36
CA GLY A 29 -8.02 -4.05 -7.73
C GLY A 29 -6.75 -3.88 -6.91
N ILE A 30 -6.69 -4.57 -5.77
CA ILE A 30 -5.57 -4.57 -4.85
C ILE A 30 -5.00 -5.99 -4.82
N TYR A 31 -3.78 -6.14 -5.33
CA TYR A 31 -3.07 -7.41 -5.42
C TYR A 31 -2.01 -7.45 -4.34
N TYR A 32 -2.25 -8.21 -3.28
CA TYR A 32 -1.43 -8.22 -2.08
C TYR A 32 -0.83 -9.60 -1.81
N GLN A 33 0.29 -9.63 -1.09
CA GLN A 33 1.01 -10.88 -0.76
C GLN A 33 0.69 -11.40 0.64
N ASN A 34 0.63 -10.54 1.66
CA ASN A 34 0.30 -10.94 3.04
C ASN A 34 -0.87 -10.13 3.63
N ILE A 35 -0.65 -8.87 3.99
CA ILE A 35 -1.66 -7.95 4.50
C ILE A 35 -1.73 -6.69 3.64
N PRO A 36 -2.90 -6.31 3.09
CA PRO A 36 -2.99 -5.09 2.30
C PRO A 36 -3.06 -3.86 3.21
N ALA A 37 -2.03 -3.01 3.17
CA ALA A 37 -1.93 -1.75 3.90
C ALA A 37 -3.03 -0.76 3.51
N THR A 38 -3.56 -0.88 2.29
CA THR A 38 -4.77 -0.16 1.84
C THR A 38 -5.98 -0.38 2.76
N LEU A 39 -6.07 -1.48 3.51
CA LEU A 39 -7.09 -1.69 4.54
C LEU A 39 -6.95 -0.76 5.75
N PHE A 40 -5.92 0.08 5.86
CA PHE A 40 -5.95 1.19 6.81
C PHE A 40 -7.07 2.18 6.51
N PHE A 41 -7.50 2.33 5.26
CA PHE A 41 -8.63 3.19 4.93
C PHE A 41 -9.95 2.52 5.29
N ARG A 42 -10.77 3.21 6.08
CA ARG A 42 -12.05 2.69 6.56
C ARG A 42 -13.01 2.36 5.42
N SER A 43 -12.99 3.13 4.34
CA SER A 43 -13.86 2.92 3.18
C SER A 43 -13.56 1.61 2.44
N LEU A 44 -12.31 1.15 2.44
CA LEU A 44 -11.92 -0.12 1.83
C LEU A 44 -12.31 -1.35 2.66
N ARG A 45 -12.78 -1.15 3.89
CA ARG A 45 -13.34 -2.21 4.73
C ARG A 45 -14.84 -2.45 4.52
N LYS A 46 -15.47 -1.72 3.59
CA LYS A 46 -16.89 -1.90 3.22
C LYS A 46 -17.09 -3.17 2.40
N LEU A 47 -18.25 -3.81 2.56
CA LEU A 47 -18.61 -5.05 1.86
C LEU A 47 -18.47 -4.92 0.33
N LYS A 48 -18.88 -3.79 -0.27
CA LYS A 48 -18.75 -3.53 -1.71
C LYS A 48 -17.33 -3.61 -2.26
N HIS A 49 -16.32 -3.36 -1.44
CA HIS A 49 -14.91 -3.35 -1.85
C HIS A 49 -14.20 -4.69 -1.58
N LEU A 50 -14.82 -5.64 -0.88
CA LEU A 50 -14.16 -6.91 -0.52
C LEU A 50 -13.70 -7.73 -1.72
N LEU A 51 -14.47 -7.70 -2.80
CA LEU A 51 -14.15 -8.46 -4.01
C LEU A 51 -13.04 -7.81 -4.84
N LYS A 52 -12.53 -6.64 -4.42
CA LYS A 52 -11.42 -5.92 -5.06
C LYS A 52 -10.05 -6.36 -4.52
N PHE A 53 -10.01 -7.16 -3.46
CA PHE A 53 -8.79 -7.71 -2.88
C PHE A 53 -8.47 -9.09 -3.48
N HIS A 54 -7.25 -9.23 -3.98
CA HIS A 54 -6.80 -10.39 -4.72
C HIS A 54 -5.43 -10.85 -4.20
N SER A 55 -5.25 -12.17 -4.08
CA SER A 55 -3.92 -12.75 -3.88
C SER A 55 -3.06 -12.40 -5.09
N TYR A 56 -1.91 -11.78 -4.85
CA TYR A 56 -0.94 -11.48 -5.89
C TYR A 56 -0.52 -12.76 -6.62
N GLU A 57 -0.08 -13.78 -5.88
CA GLU A 57 0.43 -15.05 -6.41
C GLU A 57 -0.56 -15.75 -7.36
N LEU A 58 -1.84 -15.84 -6.95
CA LEU A 58 -2.84 -16.60 -7.70
C LEU A 58 -3.54 -15.78 -8.78
N LYS A 59 -3.77 -14.49 -8.54
CA LYS A 59 -4.68 -13.69 -9.38
C LYS A 59 -3.98 -12.64 -10.23
N PHE A 60 -2.85 -12.06 -9.80
CA PHE A 60 -2.23 -10.99 -10.55
C PHE A 60 -1.77 -11.46 -11.93
N LYS A 61 -0.92 -12.51 -11.96
CA LYS A 61 -0.45 -13.12 -13.21
C LYS A 61 -1.60 -13.66 -14.07
N LEU A 62 -2.63 -14.22 -13.45
CA LEU A 62 -3.81 -14.72 -14.16
C LEU A 62 -4.60 -13.58 -14.81
N HIS A 63 -4.89 -12.51 -14.08
CA HIS A 63 -5.64 -11.36 -14.61
C HIS A 63 -4.82 -10.66 -15.70
N ALA A 64 -3.51 -10.48 -15.51
CA ALA A 64 -2.61 -9.94 -16.53
C ALA A 64 -2.62 -10.80 -17.81
N LYS A 65 -2.44 -12.11 -17.70
CA LYS A 65 -2.44 -13.05 -18.83
C LYS A 65 -3.76 -13.05 -19.60
N LEU A 66 -4.89 -12.93 -18.89
CA LEU A 66 -6.23 -12.96 -19.50
C LEU A 66 -6.69 -11.59 -20.01
N GLY A 67 -5.91 -10.53 -19.84
CA GLY A 67 -6.33 -9.17 -20.17
C GLY A 67 -7.51 -8.68 -19.31
N LYS A 68 -7.49 -9.01 -18.02
CA LYS A 68 -8.55 -8.71 -17.04
C LYS A 68 -8.05 -7.87 -15.87
N LEU A 69 -6.95 -7.14 -16.03
CA LEU A 69 -6.54 -6.15 -15.04
C LEU A 69 -7.54 -4.97 -15.04
N PRO A 70 -7.87 -4.42 -13.86
CA PRO A 70 -8.83 -3.34 -13.71
C PRO A 70 -8.28 -2.00 -14.23
N ASN A 71 -9.12 -0.96 -14.26
CA ASN A 71 -8.69 0.40 -14.65
C ASN A 71 -7.57 0.92 -13.75
N TYR A 72 -7.64 0.63 -12.45
CA TYR A 72 -6.61 1.01 -11.48
C TYR A 72 -6.19 -0.18 -10.61
N ALA A 73 -4.94 -0.60 -10.72
CA ALA A 73 -4.39 -1.71 -9.95
C ALA A 73 -3.30 -1.23 -8.98
N VAL A 74 -3.41 -1.65 -7.72
CA VAL A 74 -2.34 -1.48 -6.72
C VAL A 74 -1.74 -2.86 -6.44
N VAL A 75 -0.42 -2.95 -6.53
CA VAL A 75 0.35 -4.15 -6.21
C VAL A 75 1.08 -3.89 -4.91
N GLU A 76 0.83 -4.71 -3.90
CA GLU A 76 1.45 -4.61 -2.59
C GLU A 76 2.48 -5.73 -2.36
N GLN A 77 3.62 -5.31 -1.84
CA GLN A 77 4.76 -6.10 -1.38
C GLN A 77 4.42 -7.02 -0.19
N ARG A 78 5.42 -7.80 0.23
CA ARG A 78 5.41 -8.58 1.47
C ARG A 78 6.23 -7.85 2.53
N TYR A 79 5.56 -7.52 3.64
CA TYR A 79 6.12 -6.77 4.77
C TYR A 79 6.80 -7.60 5.87
N PHE A 80 6.66 -8.93 5.88
CA PHE A 80 7.23 -9.80 6.91
C PHE A 80 8.31 -10.71 6.31
N ASP A 81 9.50 -10.71 6.92
CA ASP A 81 10.68 -11.43 6.42
C ASP A 81 10.78 -12.84 7.01
N VAL A 82 10.00 -13.76 6.42
CA VAL A 82 9.93 -15.17 6.84
C VAL A 82 10.72 -16.09 5.90
N GLU A 83 11.15 -17.25 6.39
CA GLU A 83 12.08 -18.12 5.64
C GLU A 83 11.54 -18.57 4.28
N LEU A 84 10.32 -19.09 4.26
CA LEU A 84 9.69 -19.63 3.04
C LEU A 84 9.34 -18.53 2.03
N PHE A 85 8.96 -17.36 2.55
CA PHE A 85 8.42 -16.24 1.79
C PHE A 85 9.06 -14.94 2.29
N PRO A 86 10.30 -14.62 1.91
CA PRO A 86 11.03 -13.45 2.43
C PRO A 86 10.36 -12.13 2.05
N ALA A 87 10.58 -11.07 2.83
CA ALA A 87 10.09 -9.74 2.50
C ALA A 87 10.72 -9.22 1.19
N ASN A 88 9.97 -8.41 0.45
CA ASN A 88 10.35 -7.89 -0.88
C ASN A 88 9.92 -6.43 -1.08
N ASP A 89 9.97 -5.65 -0.02
CA ASP A 89 9.46 -4.28 0.09
C ASP A 89 10.56 -3.21 0.00
N ASP A 90 11.82 -3.63 -0.22
CA ASP A 90 13.01 -2.77 -0.19
C ASP A 90 13.24 -2.02 1.15
N HIS A 91 12.57 -2.44 2.22
CA HIS A 91 12.69 -1.81 3.54
C HIS A 91 13.89 -2.41 4.33
N PRO A 92 14.73 -1.60 4.99
CA PRO A 92 15.79 -2.13 5.87
C PRO A 92 15.22 -2.93 7.06
N SER A 93 15.77 -4.08 7.45
CA SER A 93 16.98 -4.75 6.97
C SER A 93 16.71 -5.87 5.96
N HIS A 94 15.61 -5.82 5.20
CA HIS A 94 15.27 -6.81 4.20
C HIS A 94 16.26 -6.77 3.02
N ASP A 95 16.32 -7.87 2.26
CA ASP A 95 17.21 -7.97 1.11
C ASP A 95 16.65 -7.18 -0.07
N MET A 96 17.29 -6.07 -0.44
CA MET A 96 16.95 -5.28 -1.62
C MET A 96 16.91 -6.13 -2.90
N ALA A 97 17.73 -7.19 -3.00
CA ALA A 97 17.68 -8.08 -4.16
C ALA A 97 16.33 -8.80 -4.28
N ARG A 98 15.57 -8.97 -3.19
CA ARG A 98 14.21 -9.52 -3.22
C ARG A 98 13.20 -8.50 -3.73
N GLY A 99 13.27 -7.24 -3.31
CA GLY A 99 12.40 -6.19 -3.83
C GLY A 99 12.66 -5.90 -5.31
N GLN A 100 13.93 -5.88 -5.74
CA GLN A 100 14.25 -5.71 -7.16
C GLN A 100 13.82 -6.91 -8.03
N ARG A 101 13.84 -8.14 -7.51
CA ARG A 101 13.22 -9.29 -8.18
C ARG A 101 11.71 -9.13 -8.31
N PHE A 102 11.06 -8.60 -7.28
CA PHE A 102 9.62 -8.35 -7.29
C PHE A 102 9.24 -7.29 -8.33
N VAL A 103 9.98 -6.17 -8.40
CA VAL A 103 9.81 -5.15 -9.45
C VAL A 103 9.95 -5.76 -10.85
N LYS A 104 11.01 -6.57 -11.07
CA LYS A 104 11.21 -7.29 -12.33
C LYS A 104 10.04 -8.20 -12.67
N GLU A 105 9.59 -9.01 -11.71
CA GLU A 105 8.47 -9.93 -11.92
C GLU A 105 7.18 -9.19 -12.31
N VAL A 106 6.84 -8.10 -11.59
CA VAL A 106 5.66 -7.28 -11.90
C VAL A 106 5.76 -6.69 -13.30
N TYR A 107 6.92 -6.13 -13.66
CA TYR A 107 7.15 -5.58 -15.00
C TYR A 107 6.95 -6.64 -16.09
N GLU A 108 7.59 -7.81 -15.97
CA GLU A 108 7.52 -8.87 -16.99
C GLU A 108 6.12 -9.48 -17.10
N ILE A 109 5.37 -9.58 -15.99
CA ILE A 109 3.96 -9.97 -16.00
C ILE A 109 3.11 -8.98 -16.79
N LEU A 110 3.29 -7.67 -16.56
CA LEU A 110 2.53 -6.63 -17.27
C LEU A 110 2.95 -6.52 -18.73
N ARG A 111 4.26 -6.60 -19.01
CA ARG A 111 4.83 -6.54 -20.36
C ARG A 111 4.35 -7.66 -21.26
N SER A 112 4.10 -8.84 -20.70
CA SER A 112 3.55 -10.00 -21.42
C SER A 112 2.01 -10.01 -21.51
N SER A 113 1.34 -9.04 -20.90
CA SER A 113 -0.12 -8.93 -20.95
C SER A 113 -0.58 -8.45 -22.34
N PRO A 114 -1.71 -8.98 -22.86
CA PRO A 114 -2.36 -8.39 -24.04
C PRO A 114 -2.79 -6.93 -23.82
N GLN A 115 -2.92 -6.46 -22.57
CA GLN A 115 -3.25 -5.08 -22.22
C GLN A 115 -2.01 -4.15 -22.17
N TRP A 116 -0.78 -4.62 -22.44
CA TRP A 116 0.45 -3.81 -22.30
C TRP A 116 0.36 -2.44 -23.00
N LYS A 117 -0.22 -2.40 -24.21
CA LYS A 117 -0.40 -1.17 -25.00
C LYS A 117 -1.42 -0.20 -24.40
N GLU A 118 -2.14 -0.59 -23.36
CA GLU A 118 -3.15 0.21 -22.65
C GLU A 118 -2.73 0.49 -21.19
N MET A 119 -1.45 0.27 -20.85
CA MET A 119 -0.95 0.35 -19.48
C MET A 119 0.02 1.50 -19.24
N ALA A 120 -0.04 2.01 -18.01
CA ALA A 120 1.05 2.74 -17.37
C ALA A 120 1.35 2.07 -16.03
N LEU A 121 2.63 1.77 -15.80
CA LEU A 121 3.15 1.27 -14.54
C LEU A 121 3.88 2.41 -13.83
N LEU A 122 3.44 2.73 -12.63
CA LEU A 122 4.14 3.65 -11.73
C LEU A 122 4.81 2.83 -10.63
N ILE A 123 6.13 2.99 -10.47
CA ILE A 123 6.88 2.46 -9.34
C ILE A 123 7.38 3.66 -8.53
N THR A 124 7.08 3.69 -7.24
CA THR A 124 7.52 4.75 -6.33
C THR A 124 7.77 4.19 -4.94
N TYR A 125 8.44 4.97 -4.09
CA TYR A 125 8.71 4.63 -2.70
C TYR A 125 7.89 5.53 -1.76
N ASP A 126 7.53 5.03 -0.59
CA ASP A 126 6.79 5.77 0.42
C ASP A 126 7.69 6.79 1.14
N GLU A 127 8.97 6.46 1.31
CA GLU A 127 9.98 7.31 1.94
C GLU A 127 11.39 7.14 1.33
N HIS A 128 12.34 7.97 1.76
CA HIS A 128 13.68 8.12 1.17
C HIS A 128 14.75 7.12 1.66
N GLY A 129 14.47 6.31 2.67
CA GLY A 129 15.38 5.30 3.23
C GLY A 129 16.42 5.85 4.21
N GLY A 130 16.33 7.13 4.62
CA GLY A 130 17.29 7.76 5.52
C GLY A 130 18.60 8.21 4.87
N PHE A 131 18.73 8.10 3.55
CA PHE A 131 19.93 8.51 2.82
C PHE A 131 19.96 10.02 2.55
N TYR A 132 21.17 10.59 2.47
CA TYR A 132 21.34 11.99 2.10
C TYR A 132 20.85 12.25 0.67
N ASP A 133 20.02 13.29 0.51
CA ASP A 133 19.67 13.86 -0.79
C ASP A 133 20.10 15.33 -0.82
N HIS A 134 20.70 15.74 -1.94
CA HIS A 134 21.26 17.08 -2.08
C HIS A 134 20.24 18.16 -2.46
N VAL A 135 19.03 17.78 -2.87
CA VAL A 135 18.01 18.75 -3.30
C VAL A 135 17.26 19.27 -2.07
N PRO A 136 17.25 20.59 -1.85
CA PRO A 136 16.46 21.18 -0.77
C PRO A 136 14.98 20.86 -0.92
N THR A 137 14.30 20.55 0.19
CA THR A 137 12.88 20.22 0.14
C THR A 137 12.02 21.46 -0.16
N PRO A 138 10.99 21.34 -1.02
CA PRO A 138 10.07 22.45 -1.28
C PRO A 138 9.31 22.92 -0.02
N VAL A 139 9.40 24.22 0.28
CA VAL A 139 8.77 24.86 1.46
C VAL A 139 7.90 26.08 1.11
N ARG A 140 7.83 26.47 -0.17
CA ARG A 140 7.08 27.65 -0.62
C ARG A 140 5.88 27.22 -1.45
N GLY A 141 4.71 27.75 -1.14
CA GLY A 141 3.49 27.53 -1.96
C GLY A 141 2.83 26.17 -1.76
N VAL A 142 3.48 25.26 -1.05
CA VAL A 142 3.05 23.89 -0.75
C VAL A 142 1.80 23.93 0.15
N PRO A 143 0.58 23.62 -0.35
CA PRO A 143 -0.65 23.90 0.38
C PRO A 143 -0.95 22.83 1.43
N ASN A 144 -1.10 23.21 2.69
CA ASN A 144 -1.57 22.29 3.74
C ASN A 144 -2.83 21.51 3.29
N PRO A 145 -2.93 20.19 3.61
CA PRO A 145 -4.06 19.36 3.23
C PRO A 145 -5.30 19.75 4.06
N ASP A 146 -6.06 20.70 3.53
CA ASP A 146 -7.38 21.14 4.02
C ASP A 146 -7.47 21.61 5.48
N GLY A 147 -6.43 22.25 5.97
CA GLY A 147 -6.33 22.78 7.34
C GLY A 147 -5.83 21.75 8.36
N ILE A 148 -5.51 20.51 7.95
CA ILE A 148 -5.12 19.44 8.86
C ILE A 148 -3.69 19.63 9.32
N ILE A 149 -3.48 19.75 10.62
CA ILE A 149 -2.16 19.91 11.24
C ILE A 149 -1.80 18.69 12.10
N GLY A 150 -0.51 18.53 12.37
CA GLY A 150 -0.02 17.50 13.29
C GLY A 150 -0.55 17.70 14.70
N SER A 151 -0.50 16.64 15.50
CA SER A 151 -0.87 16.69 16.91
C SER A 151 0.15 17.49 17.75
N ASP A 152 -0.24 17.76 18.99
CA ASP A 152 0.69 18.16 20.05
C ASP A 152 1.91 17.21 20.12
N PRO A 153 3.11 17.69 20.45
CA PRO A 153 3.46 19.09 20.76
C PRO A 153 3.87 19.94 19.55
N TYR A 154 3.98 19.33 18.37
CA TYR A 154 4.67 19.97 17.24
C TYR A 154 3.75 20.77 16.31
N TYR A 155 2.46 20.44 16.26
CA TYR A 155 1.47 21.12 15.40
C TYR A 155 1.95 21.30 13.96
N PHE A 156 2.60 20.26 13.42
CA PHE A 156 3.27 20.33 12.13
C PHE A 156 2.27 20.72 11.03
N LYS A 157 2.53 21.82 10.34
CA LYS A 157 1.57 22.43 9.42
C LYS A 157 1.43 21.72 8.09
N PHE A 158 2.26 20.71 7.78
CA PHE A 158 2.25 20.07 6.47
C PHE A 158 2.24 21.10 5.32
N ASP A 159 2.98 22.20 5.42
CA ASP A 159 3.08 23.27 4.41
C ASP A 159 4.43 23.21 3.68
N ARG A 160 4.99 22.00 3.61
CA ARG A 160 6.26 21.65 2.95
C ARG A 160 6.22 20.20 2.49
N LEU A 161 7.15 19.84 1.60
CA LEU A 161 7.38 18.46 1.17
C LEU A 161 8.53 17.81 1.95
N GLY A 162 8.56 16.48 1.87
CA GLY A 162 9.65 15.66 2.39
C GLY A 162 10.84 15.57 1.43
N ILE A 163 11.76 14.67 1.76
CA ILE A 163 12.92 14.36 0.91
C ILE A 163 12.45 13.62 -0.35
N ARG A 164 13.18 13.78 -1.45
CA ARG A 164 12.88 13.10 -2.72
C ARG A 164 12.89 11.59 -2.56
N VAL A 165 12.00 10.95 -3.31
CA VAL A 165 11.94 9.50 -3.47
C VAL A 165 12.11 9.15 -4.95
N PRO A 166 12.67 7.97 -5.29
CA PRO A 166 12.70 7.51 -6.66
C PRO A 166 11.29 7.28 -7.20
N THR A 167 11.04 7.65 -8.45
CA THR A 167 9.78 7.36 -9.14
C THR A 167 10.06 7.02 -10.60
N PHE A 168 9.44 5.94 -11.07
CA PHE A 168 9.53 5.47 -12.46
C PHE A 168 8.13 5.44 -13.07
N LEU A 169 7.97 6.10 -14.21
CA LEU A 169 6.78 6.03 -15.02
C LEU A 169 7.08 5.23 -16.29
N ILE A 170 6.45 4.08 -16.43
CA ILE A 170 6.76 3.08 -17.44
C ILE A 170 5.52 2.82 -18.29
N SER A 171 5.62 3.09 -19.59
CA SER A 171 4.53 2.85 -20.54
C SER A 171 5.11 2.75 -21.96
N PRO A 172 4.52 1.96 -22.88
CA PRO A 172 4.91 2.01 -24.28
C PRO A 172 4.61 3.36 -24.94
N TRP A 173 3.85 4.23 -24.29
CA TRP A 173 3.56 5.59 -24.76
C TRP A 173 4.63 6.63 -24.39
N ILE A 174 5.67 6.23 -23.65
CA ILE A 174 6.75 7.12 -23.20
C ILE A 174 8.04 6.78 -23.95
N ASP A 175 8.74 7.81 -24.43
CA ASP A 175 10.01 7.66 -25.14
C ASP A 175 11.11 7.01 -24.28
N LYS A 176 12.06 6.37 -24.96
CA LYS A 176 13.17 5.68 -24.28
C LYS A 176 14.09 6.70 -23.63
N GLY A 177 14.38 6.53 -22.35
CA GLY A 177 15.36 7.35 -21.64
C GLY A 177 14.86 8.75 -21.28
N THR A 178 13.53 8.97 -21.28
CA THR A 178 12.94 10.23 -20.85
C THR A 178 13.21 10.50 -19.37
N VAL A 179 13.72 11.69 -19.07
CA VAL A 179 13.84 12.22 -17.71
C VAL A 179 12.84 13.36 -17.55
N ILE A 180 11.91 13.20 -16.62
CA ILE A 180 10.90 14.21 -16.28
C ILE A 180 11.39 14.92 -15.01
N HIS A 181 11.70 16.21 -15.14
CA HIS A 181 12.27 17.00 -14.04
C HIS A 181 11.19 17.68 -13.19
N GLU A 182 10.52 18.68 -13.75
CA GLU A 182 9.48 19.47 -13.08
C GLU A 182 8.12 19.25 -13.76
N PRO A 183 7.01 19.31 -13.00
CA PRO A 183 5.69 19.19 -13.59
C PRO A 183 5.27 20.46 -14.33
N ASP A 184 4.47 20.30 -15.38
CA ASP A 184 3.55 21.35 -15.83
C ASP A 184 2.29 21.28 -14.95
N GLY A 185 2.42 21.80 -13.73
CA GLY A 185 1.40 21.71 -12.69
C GLY A 185 0.36 22.82 -12.74
N PRO A 186 -0.73 22.69 -11.97
CA PRO A 186 -1.78 23.70 -11.89
C PRO A 186 -1.30 25.06 -11.33
N ARG A 187 -0.10 25.12 -10.74
CA ARG A 187 0.56 26.35 -10.31
C ARG A 187 2.05 26.33 -10.68
N PRO A 188 2.70 27.51 -10.80
CA PRO A 188 4.14 27.59 -11.07
C PRO A 188 5.03 26.97 -9.98
N ASP A 189 4.49 26.80 -8.76
CA ASP A 189 5.18 26.19 -7.63
C ASP A 189 4.80 24.73 -7.40
N SER A 190 3.94 24.16 -8.24
CA SER A 190 3.57 22.74 -8.19
C SER A 190 4.80 21.84 -8.30
N GLN A 191 4.76 20.71 -7.61
CA GLN A 191 5.83 19.72 -7.57
C GLN A 191 5.26 18.32 -7.81
N PHE A 192 6.11 17.39 -8.24
CA PHE A 192 5.78 15.98 -8.15
C PHE A 192 5.96 15.50 -6.70
N GLU A 193 4.91 14.89 -6.15
CA GLU A 193 4.90 14.28 -4.81
C GLU A 193 3.82 13.19 -4.75
N HIS A 194 3.65 12.48 -3.63
CA HIS A 194 2.74 11.32 -3.56
C HIS A 194 1.30 11.62 -3.99
N SER A 195 0.82 12.86 -3.80
CA SER A 195 -0.51 13.30 -4.24
C SER A 195 -0.61 13.57 -5.74
N SER A 196 0.50 13.54 -6.47
CA SER A 196 0.54 13.46 -7.94
C SER A 196 -0.13 12.18 -8.45
N ILE A 197 -0.16 11.11 -7.66
CA ILE A 197 -0.82 9.85 -8.02
C ILE A 197 -2.35 10.04 -8.11
N PRO A 198 -3.07 10.41 -7.04
CA PRO A 198 -4.50 10.68 -7.14
C PRO A 198 -4.82 11.85 -8.08
N ALA A 199 -3.97 12.88 -8.18
CA ALA A 199 -4.15 13.96 -9.16
C ALA A 199 -4.15 13.43 -10.60
N THR A 200 -3.19 12.57 -10.94
CA THR A 200 -3.12 11.95 -12.27
C THR A 200 -4.30 11.02 -12.52
N VAL A 201 -4.66 10.16 -11.56
CA VAL A 201 -5.82 9.26 -11.71
C VAL A 201 -7.11 10.07 -11.94
N LYS A 202 -7.30 11.16 -11.21
CA LYS A 202 -8.45 12.06 -11.40
C LYS A 202 -8.52 12.62 -12.81
N LYS A 203 -7.39 13.14 -13.33
CA LYS A 203 -7.35 13.75 -14.67
C LYS A 203 -7.44 12.71 -15.78
N LEU A 204 -6.66 11.63 -15.67
CA LEU A 204 -6.59 10.55 -16.66
C LEU A 204 -7.96 9.91 -16.92
N PHE A 205 -8.73 9.67 -15.86
CA PHE A 205 -10.07 9.09 -15.96
C PHE A 205 -11.20 10.12 -15.98
N ASN A 206 -10.88 11.41 -16.00
CA ASN A 206 -11.84 12.52 -15.95
C ASN A 206 -12.91 12.33 -14.85
N LEU A 207 -12.47 12.05 -13.62
CA LEU A 207 -13.37 11.73 -12.51
C LEU A 207 -14.25 12.93 -12.12
N ASN A 208 -15.55 12.67 -11.96
CA ASN A 208 -16.57 13.68 -11.63
C ASN A 208 -16.41 14.30 -10.23
N SER A 209 -15.79 13.58 -9.29
CA SER A 209 -15.53 14.08 -7.94
C SER A 209 -14.51 15.22 -7.96
N ASN A 210 -14.53 16.13 -6.99
CA ASN A 210 -13.41 17.07 -6.80
C ASN A 210 -12.09 16.32 -6.50
N PHE A 211 -10.97 17.04 -6.54
CA PHE A 211 -9.72 16.59 -5.92
C PHE A 211 -9.98 16.25 -4.45
N LEU A 212 -9.25 15.27 -3.91
CA LEU A 212 -9.45 14.76 -2.56
C LEU A 212 -9.12 15.83 -1.51
N THR A 213 -8.15 16.68 -1.81
CA THR A 213 -7.65 17.77 -0.97
C THR A 213 -7.10 18.94 -1.80
N ARG A 214 -6.71 20.04 -1.14
CA ARG A 214 -5.89 21.10 -1.77
C ARG A 214 -4.51 20.63 -2.21
N ARG A 215 -3.99 19.52 -1.67
CA ARG A 215 -2.65 19.00 -2.01
C ARG A 215 -2.65 18.36 -3.40
N ASP A 216 -3.52 17.40 -3.67
CA ASP A 216 -3.63 16.78 -5.00
C ASP A 216 -4.22 17.74 -6.03
N ALA A 217 -5.02 18.73 -5.63
CA ALA A 217 -5.41 19.84 -6.52
C ALA A 217 -4.23 20.73 -6.94
N TRP A 218 -3.14 20.74 -6.18
CA TRP A 218 -1.93 21.51 -6.43
C TRP A 218 -0.80 20.68 -7.05
N ALA A 219 -0.75 19.39 -6.76
CA ALA A 219 0.31 18.50 -7.22
C ALA A 219 0.44 18.51 -8.75
N GLY A 220 1.68 18.41 -9.23
CA GLY A 220 1.93 18.08 -10.62
C GLY A 220 1.34 16.71 -10.98
N SER A 221 0.90 16.53 -12.22
CA SER A 221 0.36 15.26 -12.68
C SER A 221 1.05 14.83 -13.97
N PHE A 222 0.96 13.54 -14.31
CA PHE A 222 1.76 12.94 -15.38
C PHE A 222 0.93 12.30 -16.51
N GLU A 223 -0.36 12.62 -16.60
CA GLU A 223 -1.25 12.14 -17.66
C GLU A 223 -0.80 12.58 -19.06
N ASN A 224 -0.23 13.78 -19.19
CA ASN A 224 0.18 14.34 -20.47
C ASN A 224 1.30 13.52 -21.14
N TYR A 225 2.10 12.80 -20.35
CA TYR A 225 3.21 11.98 -20.88
C TYR A 225 2.73 10.73 -21.62
N PHE A 226 1.45 10.35 -21.48
CA PHE A 226 0.87 9.23 -22.24
C PHE A 226 0.38 9.63 -23.64
N TYR A 227 0.36 10.93 -23.95
CA TYR A 227 -0.10 11.47 -25.23
C TYR A 227 1.04 12.03 -26.08
N LEU A 228 2.29 11.76 -25.73
CA LEU A 228 3.47 12.23 -26.47
C LEU A 228 3.65 11.55 -27.84
N ARG A 229 2.95 10.43 -28.05
CA ARG A 229 3.14 9.56 -29.20
C ARG A 229 1.80 9.22 -29.84
N ASP A 230 1.78 9.15 -31.17
CA ASP A 230 0.62 8.66 -31.93
C ASP A 230 0.52 7.13 -31.90
N THR A 231 1.65 6.44 -31.71
CA THR A 231 1.73 4.97 -31.64
C THR A 231 2.57 4.48 -30.46
N PRO A 232 2.17 3.38 -29.81
CA PRO A 232 2.94 2.78 -28.74
C PRO A 232 4.25 2.21 -29.28
N ARG A 233 5.29 2.24 -28.45
CA ARG A 233 6.59 1.64 -28.75
C ARG A 233 6.51 0.13 -28.78
N ASP A 234 7.12 -0.45 -29.81
CA ASP A 234 7.28 -1.91 -29.95
C ASP A 234 8.67 -2.41 -29.48
N ASP A 235 9.56 -1.50 -29.05
CA ASP A 235 10.91 -1.81 -28.57
C ASP A 235 11.02 -1.88 -27.02
N CYS A 236 9.90 -1.98 -26.32
CA CYS A 236 9.90 -2.14 -24.86
C CYS A 236 10.51 -3.50 -24.47
N PRO A 237 11.49 -3.54 -23.54
CA PRO A 237 12.12 -4.80 -23.11
C PRO A 237 11.09 -5.85 -22.71
N GLU A 238 11.26 -7.09 -23.17
CA GLU A 238 10.39 -8.20 -22.74
C GLU A 238 10.83 -8.79 -21.40
N THR A 239 12.13 -8.78 -21.16
CA THR A 239 12.76 -9.22 -19.92
C THR A 239 13.73 -8.15 -19.41
N LEU A 240 13.84 -8.03 -18.09
CA LEU A 240 14.83 -7.19 -17.43
C LEU A 240 16.06 -8.03 -17.03
N PRO A 241 17.21 -7.42 -16.71
CA PRO A 241 18.37 -8.15 -16.19
C PRO A 241 18.05 -8.94 -14.92
N ASP A 242 18.67 -10.12 -14.78
CA ASP A 242 18.47 -10.95 -13.58
C ASP A 242 19.17 -10.34 -12.35
N VAL A 243 18.46 -10.39 -11.22
CA VAL A 243 18.98 -9.95 -9.92
C VAL A 243 19.51 -11.18 -9.18
N THR A 244 20.80 -11.45 -9.32
CA THR A 244 21.42 -12.70 -8.87
C THR A 244 22.01 -12.62 -7.47
N THR A 245 22.49 -11.44 -7.05
CA THR A 245 23.23 -11.26 -5.79
C THR A 245 22.34 -10.76 -4.66
N SER A 246 22.27 -11.48 -3.54
CA SER A 246 21.73 -10.96 -2.28
C SER A 246 22.58 -9.80 -1.79
N LEU A 247 21.95 -8.70 -1.37
CA LEU A 247 22.67 -7.53 -0.85
C LEU A 247 22.83 -7.56 0.69
N ARG A 248 22.20 -8.54 1.36
CA ARG A 248 22.44 -8.80 2.79
C ARG A 248 23.24 -10.10 3.00
N PRO A 249 24.05 -10.19 4.07
CA PRO A 249 24.89 -11.36 4.32
C PRO A 249 24.22 -12.47 5.15
N TRP A 250 22.94 -12.30 5.54
CA TRP A 250 22.16 -13.30 6.29
C TRP A 250 20.81 -13.59 5.60
N GLY A 251 20.19 -14.70 5.97
CA GLY A 251 18.84 -15.07 5.52
C GLY A 251 17.72 -14.26 6.19
N PRO A 252 16.45 -14.62 5.92
CA PRO A 252 15.30 -14.06 6.62
C PRO A 252 15.40 -14.21 8.14
N LYS A 253 14.81 -13.27 8.88
CA LYS A 253 14.84 -13.26 10.35
C LYS A 253 13.43 -13.35 10.93
N GLU A 254 12.85 -14.54 10.89
CA GLU A 254 11.49 -14.76 11.38
C GLU A 254 11.35 -14.77 12.91
N ASP A 255 12.46 -14.94 13.63
CA ASP A 255 12.57 -14.90 15.08
C ASP A 255 12.79 -13.48 15.64
N ALA A 256 13.03 -12.49 14.78
CA ALA A 256 13.25 -11.11 15.19
C ALA A 256 11.98 -10.45 15.75
N SER A 257 12.17 -9.40 16.54
CA SER A 257 11.10 -8.49 16.95
C SER A 257 10.60 -7.65 15.78
N LEU A 258 9.34 -7.23 15.85
CA LEU A 258 8.71 -6.42 14.82
C LEU A 258 9.27 -5.00 14.72
N SER A 259 9.36 -4.48 13.50
CA SER A 259 9.50 -3.04 13.25
C SER A 259 8.26 -2.28 13.70
N GLU A 260 8.36 -0.95 13.87
CA GLU A 260 7.18 -0.14 14.22
C GLU A 260 6.06 -0.28 13.17
N PHE A 261 6.41 -0.29 11.88
CA PHE A 261 5.43 -0.47 10.82
C PHE A 261 4.77 -1.85 10.85
N GLN A 262 5.53 -2.91 11.14
CA GLN A 262 4.97 -4.26 11.33
C GLN A 262 4.04 -4.31 12.55
N VAL A 263 4.32 -3.58 13.62
CA VAL A 263 3.38 -3.44 14.75
C VAL A 263 2.08 -2.75 14.31
N GLU A 264 2.16 -1.69 13.50
CA GLU A 264 0.98 -1.02 12.93
C GLU A 264 0.16 -1.97 12.04
N MET A 265 0.82 -2.84 11.25
CA MET A 265 0.17 -3.92 10.49
C MET A 265 -0.57 -4.91 11.40
N ILE A 266 0.00 -5.28 12.54
CA ILE A 266 -0.66 -6.18 13.50
C ILE A 266 -1.83 -5.51 14.20
N GLN A 267 -1.74 -4.21 14.48
CA GLN A 267 -2.89 -3.45 14.98
C GLN A 267 -4.03 -3.41 13.95
N LEU A 268 -3.72 -3.24 12.66
CA LEU A 268 -4.70 -3.40 11.58
C LEU A 268 -5.29 -4.82 11.56
N ALA A 269 -4.46 -5.86 11.58
CA ALA A 269 -4.91 -7.25 11.60
C ALA A 269 -5.86 -7.54 12.77
N SER A 270 -5.57 -6.99 13.96
CA SER A 270 -6.44 -7.13 15.14
C SER A 270 -7.81 -6.49 14.97
N GLN A 271 -7.91 -5.44 14.16
CA GLN A 271 -9.20 -4.89 13.78
C GLN A 271 -9.95 -5.84 12.84
N LEU A 272 -9.26 -6.38 11.83
CA LEU A 272 -9.86 -7.22 10.80
C LEU A 272 -10.45 -8.51 11.37
N ASN A 273 -9.85 -9.07 12.43
CA ASN A 273 -10.31 -10.30 13.05
C ASN A 273 -11.10 -10.10 14.36
N GLY A 274 -11.24 -8.85 14.81
CA GLY A 274 -12.01 -8.46 15.99
C GLY A 274 -11.24 -8.44 17.31
N ASP A 275 -9.98 -8.89 17.35
CA ASP A 275 -9.17 -8.97 18.58
C ASP A 275 -8.77 -7.61 19.17
N HIS A 276 -8.96 -6.50 18.44
CA HIS A 276 -8.72 -5.13 18.93
C HIS A 276 -9.51 -4.78 20.21
N VAL A 277 -10.59 -5.50 20.53
CA VAL A 277 -11.38 -5.32 21.76
C VAL A 277 -10.79 -6.03 22.99
N LEU A 278 -9.74 -6.83 22.82
CA LEU A 278 -9.10 -7.55 23.90
C LEU A 278 -8.13 -6.64 24.67
N ASN A 279 -7.88 -6.96 25.95
CA ASN A 279 -6.97 -6.21 26.83
C ASN A 279 -5.53 -6.13 26.31
N ALA A 280 -5.17 -6.96 25.33
CA ALA A 280 -3.86 -6.92 24.69
C ALA A 280 -3.66 -5.65 23.84
N TYR A 281 -4.71 -4.96 23.40
CA TYR A 281 -4.57 -3.69 22.66
C TYR A 281 -4.21 -2.53 23.61
N PRO A 282 -3.33 -1.57 23.22
CA PRO A 282 -2.64 -1.40 21.94
C PRO A 282 -1.30 -2.15 21.82
N TYR A 283 -1.01 -3.05 22.76
CA TYR A 283 0.27 -3.76 22.88
C TYR A 283 0.34 -5.04 22.03
N ILE A 284 -0.73 -5.41 21.33
CA ILE A 284 -0.75 -6.55 20.42
C ILE A 284 0.38 -6.43 19.38
N GLY A 285 1.05 -7.55 19.11
CA GLY A 285 2.22 -7.60 18.23
C GLY A 285 3.56 -7.32 18.92
N ARG A 286 3.61 -6.61 20.05
CA ARG A 286 4.91 -6.24 20.69
C ARG A 286 5.73 -7.45 21.17
N SER A 287 5.07 -8.54 21.51
CA SER A 287 5.72 -9.79 21.95
C SER A 287 5.80 -10.84 20.85
N MET A 288 5.30 -10.54 19.64
CA MET A 288 5.33 -11.49 18.53
C MET A 288 6.69 -11.45 17.84
N THR A 289 7.14 -12.60 17.36
CA THR A 289 8.19 -12.65 16.34
C THR A 289 7.64 -12.28 14.97
N VAL A 290 8.52 -11.93 14.01
CA VAL A 290 8.14 -11.68 12.60
C VAL A 290 7.33 -12.84 12.01
N GLY A 291 7.71 -14.08 12.29
CA GLY A 291 7.01 -15.27 11.82
C GLY A 291 5.62 -15.45 12.43
N GLU A 292 5.46 -15.18 13.73
CA GLU A 292 4.16 -15.21 14.42
C GLU A 292 3.23 -14.11 13.89
N ALA A 293 3.77 -12.91 13.71
CA ALA A 293 3.06 -11.76 13.18
C ALA A 293 2.57 -12.00 11.75
N ASN A 294 3.40 -12.59 10.88
CA ASN A 294 2.98 -12.94 9.52
C ASN A 294 1.76 -13.88 9.52
N ARG A 295 1.83 -14.97 10.31
CA ARG A 295 0.72 -15.94 10.43
C ARG A 295 -0.55 -15.28 10.97
N TYR A 296 -0.41 -14.40 11.96
CA TYR A 296 -1.54 -13.66 12.53
C TYR A 296 -2.18 -12.73 11.49
N ALA A 297 -1.38 -11.98 10.75
CA ALA A 297 -1.85 -11.06 9.71
C ALA A 297 -2.58 -11.81 8.57
N GLU A 298 -2.01 -12.91 8.08
CA GLU A 298 -2.63 -13.73 7.03
C GLU A 298 -3.95 -14.37 7.49
N ASP A 299 -4.03 -14.90 8.72
CA ASP A 299 -5.29 -15.41 9.29
C ASP A 299 -6.34 -14.31 9.39
N ALA A 300 -5.95 -13.13 9.89
CA ALA A 300 -6.87 -12.02 10.06
C ALA A 300 -7.47 -11.56 8.73
N VAL A 301 -6.64 -11.40 7.69
CA VAL A 301 -7.09 -11.02 6.35
C VAL A 301 -7.99 -12.10 5.74
N ARG A 302 -7.60 -13.38 5.85
CA ARG A 302 -8.43 -14.50 5.37
C ARG A 302 -9.82 -14.49 6.01
N ARG A 303 -9.89 -14.43 7.35
CA ARG A 303 -11.15 -14.43 8.10
C ARG A 303 -12.02 -13.23 7.76
N PHE A 304 -11.41 -12.05 7.64
CA PHE A 304 -12.10 -10.83 7.22
C PHE A 304 -12.75 -10.97 5.83
N LEU A 305 -11.99 -11.46 4.84
CA LEU A 305 -12.50 -11.66 3.48
C LEU A 305 -13.57 -12.77 3.42
N GLU A 306 -13.39 -13.87 4.15
CA GLU A 306 -14.36 -14.97 4.21
C GLU A 306 -15.69 -14.55 4.84
N ALA A 307 -15.64 -13.89 6.00
CA ALA A 307 -16.83 -13.38 6.67
C ALA A 307 -17.56 -12.34 5.81
N GLY A 308 -16.79 -11.47 5.17
CA GLY A 308 -17.32 -10.49 4.24
C GLY A 308 -18.03 -11.10 3.03
N ARG A 309 -17.42 -12.12 2.40
CA ARG A 309 -18.07 -12.88 1.31
C ARG A 309 -19.32 -13.61 1.78
N ALA A 310 -19.32 -14.15 3.00
CA ALA A 310 -20.50 -14.79 3.59
C ALA A 310 -21.63 -13.77 3.82
N ALA A 311 -21.31 -12.58 4.33
CA ALA A 311 -22.29 -11.50 4.51
C ALA A 311 -22.91 -11.04 3.18
N LEU A 312 -22.10 -10.87 2.13
CA LEU A 312 -22.60 -10.57 0.78
C LEU A 312 -23.56 -11.64 0.26
N ARG A 313 -23.21 -12.93 0.40
CA ARG A 313 -24.11 -14.04 0.02
C ARG A 313 -25.41 -14.06 0.82
N ALA A 314 -25.39 -13.55 2.05
CA ALA A 314 -26.57 -13.42 2.90
C ALA A 314 -27.40 -12.15 2.63
N GLY A 315 -27.04 -11.33 1.62
CA GLY A 315 -27.78 -10.12 1.26
C GLY A 315 -27.54 -8.93 2.19
N ALA A 316 -26.41 -8.90 2.90
CA ALA A 316 -26.04 -7.75 3.73
C ALA A 316 -25.84 -6.48 2.89
N ASN A 317 -26.13 -5.31 3.47
CA ASN A 317 -25.96 -4.02 2.81
C ASN A 317 -24.49 -3.81 2.41
N GLU A 318 -24.21 -3.65 1.12
CA GLU A 318 -22.86 -3.55 0.58
C GLU A 318 -22.06 -2.33 1.10
N SER A 319 -22.73 -1.30 1.60
CA SER A 319 -22.08 -0.14 2.25
C SER A 319 -21.66 -0.39 3.70
N ALA A 320 -22.08 -1.51 4.30
CA ALA A 320 -21.70 -1.86 5.67
C ALA A 320 -20.21 -2.18 5.79
N ILE A 321 -19.62 -1.82 6.92
CA ILE A 321 -18.24 -2.19 7.27
C ILE A 321 -18.26 -3.58 7.87
N VAL A 322 -17.35 -4.44 7.44
CA VAL A 322 -17.18 -5.76 8.07
C VAL A 322 -16.66 -5.59 9.49
N THR A 323 -17.42 -6.08 10.47
CA THR A 323 -17.04 -6.10 11.88
C THR A 323 -16.97 -7.55 12.36
N MET A 324 -15.79 -7.96 12.83
CA MET A 324 -15.55 -9.29 13.36
C MET A 324 -15.57 -9.28 14.89
N LYS A 325 -15.91 -10.43 15.49
CA LYS A 325 -15.75 -10.69 16.93
C LYS A 325 -14.50 -11.56 17.15
N PRO A 326 -13.78 -11.39 18.28
CA PRO A 326 -12.68 -12.27 18.64
C PRO A 326 -13.08 -13.75 18.59
N SER A 327 -12.18 -14.59 18.08
CA SER A 327 -12.34 -16.04 18.12
C SER A 327 -12.25 -16.54 19.57
N LEU A 328 -12.85 -17.68 19.88
CA LEU A 328 -12.64 -18.34 21.17
C LEU A 328 -11.17 -18.75 21.36
N THR A 329 -10.47 -19.08 20.26
CA THR A 329 -9.04 -19.43 20.28
C THR A 329 -8.12 -18.23 20.50
N SER A 330 -8.56 -17.00 20.21
CA SER A 330 -7.80 -15.77 20.49
C SER A 330 -8.04 -15.21 21.90
N ARG A 331 -8.95 -15.80 22.69
CA ARG A 331 -9.26 -15.38 24.06
C ARG A 331 -8.38 -16.00 25.15
N VAL A 332 -7.41 -16.84 24.80
CA VAL A 332 -6.50 -17.41 25.79
C VAL A 332 -5.60 -16.29 26.32
N PRO A 333 -5.60 -15.97 27.62
CA PRO A 333 -4.76 -14.92 28.17
C PRO A 333 -3.29 -15.32 28.03
N ALA A 334 -2.44 -14.37 27.64
CA ALA A 334 -1.01 -14.48 27.86
C ALA A 334 -0.76 -14.57 29.37
N GLY A 335 -0.31 -15.73 29.83
CA GLY A 335 0.35 -15.93 31.13
C GLY A 335 -0.57 -16.06 32.35
N ASP A 336 -1.05 -17.28 32.61
CA ASP A 336 -1.18 -17.76 33.99
C ASP A 336 0.05 -18.62 34.30
N ASN A 337 1.20 -17.96 34.50
CA ASN A 337 2.35 -18.62 35.13
C ASN A 337 2.07 -18.65 36.62
N GLY A 338 1.39 -19.70 37.06
CA GLY A 338 1.28 -20.08 38.45
C GLY A 338 2.67 -20.35 39.03
N LEU A 339 3.32 -19.30 39.52
CA LEU A 339 4.44 -19.41 40.46
C LEU A 339 3.84 -19.87 41.79
N TYR A 340 3.86 -21.18 42.01
CA TYR A 340 3.81 -21.74 43.35
C TYR A 340 5.01 -21.20 44.13
N GLN A 341 4.75 -20.15 44.92
CA GLN A 341 5.60 -19.75 46.01
C GLN A 341 5.50 -20.85 47.08
N LYS A 342 6.49 -21.74 47.15
CA LYS A 342 6.69 -22.60 48.32
C LYS A 342 7.55 -21.84 49.31
N ASP A 343 6.91 -21.42 50.39
CA ASP A 343 7.58 -21.13 51.66
C ASP A 343 8.07 -22.44 52.30
N TYR A 344 9.22 -22.32 52.98
CA TYR A 344 10.02 -23.28 53.77
C TYR A 344 11.02 -24.16 53.02
#